data_AF-A0A9W6ZJQ0-F1
#
_entry.id   AF-A0A9W6ZJQ0-F1
#
_cell.length_a   1.000
_cell.length_b   1.000
_cell.length_c   1.000
_cell.angle_alpha   90.00
_cell.angle_beta   90.00
_cell.angle_gamma   90.00
#
_symmetry.space_group_name_H-M   'P 1'
#
loop_
_entity.id
_entity.type
_entity.pdbx_description
1 polymer ?
#
loop_
_entity_poly.entity_id
_entity_poly.type
_entity_poly.pdbx_seq_one_letter_code
_entity_poly.pdbx_strand_id
1 'polypeptide(L)'
;MTTEQKQSDLSQLQREYRHMEANRKAYAEESHQVLRKQQQTIDKLRRDNDTLKTEIAMQMRTTLKPANTFQQSMIEKLHDQMDKYSKQIETEKNAIGAMDDAIAVLRDKIFKERKNMGGVNAARDNQQMIQKQIRILENRLDKALVKFNQSLAHNRKLREQIDDLRRERVVFDNIYKKLEKELHEKKKQMAHVIELSNMTYEQRDNCQMEITAIDQANRKEQEDFEEQMIELGRMLEQDFKLQSSKSTSALKSTGKTPTKTTKKRVEATKEKIDAQMSMERVQNFEEAFNKIKAATGINDIEELVRMFIKNEDQNFSLFNYVNEQTNEIEKLEEQVLNLRKEEAKYSQESGDDVINQHKQILKELETKLQVSENQAEKFEFKCNNAQKTIESLKRGIQTMFEKLECKSDMLADSTVTEANMLQFLGIIEQRTNEILAVYHQIQSKQRAAMATMDSSKGAATPNVLGLGPTIPMGQDLIHVNPPKLEEFSEESGSDDDDDDAKPLTRDELKNRTFARIHKRADQKSTGKKKKGGR
;
A
#
# COMPACT_ATOMS: atom_id res chain seq x y z
N MET A 1 -158.14 -106.64 38.18
CA MET A 1 -157.13 -106.27 37.17
C MET A 1 -155.76 -106.39 37.81
N THR A 2 -154.75 -107.07 37.25
CA THR A 2 -154.78 -108.22 36.33
C THR A 2 -153.47 -108.98 36.57
N THR A 3 -153.50 -110.29 36.85
CA THR A 3 -152.32 -111.03 37.35
C THR A 3 -151.18 -111.17 36.34
N GLU A 4 -151.49 -111.07 35.04
CA GLU A 4 -150.52 -111.22 33.94
C GLU A 4 -149.43 -110.13 33.94
N GLN A 5 -149.75 -108.88 34.31
CA GLN A 5 -148.75 -107.80 34.34
C GLN A 5 -147.61 -108.13 35.31
N LYS A 6 -147.93 -108.60 36.52
CA LYS A 6 -146.91 -109.00 37.52
C LYS A 6 -146.07 -110.20 37.09
N GLN A 7 -146.58 -111.08 36.20
CA GLN A 7 -145.79 -112.16 35.61
C GLN A 7 -144.88 -111.66 34.47
N SER A 8 -145.34 -110.68 33.68
CA SER A 8 -144.52 -110.01 32.67
C SER A 8 -143.34 -109.28 33.30
N ASP A 9 -143.60 -108.47 34.33
CA ASP A 9 -142.58 -107.68 35.05
C ASP A 9 -141.54 -108.59 35.71
N LEU A 10 -141.95 -109.69 36.34
CA LEU A 10 -141.03 -110.68 36.93
C LEU A 10 -140.14 -111.34 35.86
N SER A 11 -140.70 -111.63 34.68
CA SER A 11 -139.97 -112.22 33.55
C SER A 11 -138.94 -111.25 32.97
N GLN A 12 -139.29 -109.96 32.83
CA GLN A 12 -138.34 -108.92 32.44
C GLN A 12 -137.21 -108.78 33.47
N LEU A 13 -137.54 -108.67 34.77
CA LEU A 13 -136.54 -108.47 35.82
C LEU A 13 -135.59 -109.68 35.97
N GLN A 14 -136.07 -110.91 35.79
CA GLN A 14 -135.20 -112.10 35.72
C GLN A 14 -134.29 -112.10 34.49
N ARG A 15 -134.76 -111.55 33.36
CA ARG A 15 -133.95 -111.44 32.12
C ARG A 15 -132.88 -110.36 32.26
N GLU A 16 -133.20 -109.21 32.86
CA GLU A 16 -132.23 -108.18 33.21
C GLU A 16 -131.20 -108.66 34.23
N TYR A 17 -131.62 -109.37 35.29
CA TYR A 17 -130.69 -109.92 36.28
C TYR A 17 -129.67 -110.86 35.65
N ARG A 18 -130.11 -111.79 34.77
CA ARG A 18 -129.21 -112.65 34.00
C ARG A 18 -128.26 -111.87 33.09
N HIS A 19 -128.73 -110.78 32.49
CA HIS A 19 -127.87 -109.93 31.64
C HIS A 19 -126.84 -109.15 32.46
N MET A 20 -127.21 -108.66 33.64
CA MET A 20 -126.31 -107.98 34.57
C MET A 20 -125.30 -108.94 35.20
N GLU A 21 -125.70 -110.17 35.52
CA GLU A 21 -124.80 -111.22 36.02
C GLU A 21 -123.81 -111.69 34.94
N ALA A 22 -124.28 -111.87 33.69
CA ALA A 22 -123.42 -112.14 32.54
C ALA A 22 -122.43 -111.00 32.28
N ASN A 23 -122.89 -109.73 32.28
CA ASN A 23 -122.02 -108.57 32.12
C ASN A 23 -121.00 -108.46 33.26
N ARG A 24 -121.41 -108.66 34.52
CA ARG A 24 -120.50 -108.69 35.69
C ARG A 24 -119.42 -109.75 35.53
N LYS A 25 -119.79 -110.94 35.03
CA LYS A 25 -118.83 -112.03 34.80
C LYS A 25 -117.87 -111.69 33.65
N ALA A 26 -118.39 -111.14 32.55
CA ALA A 26 -117.58 -110.70 31.41
C ALA A 26 -116.56 -109.61 31.80
N TYR A 27 -116.99 -108.58 32.54
CA TYR A 27 -116.08 -107.52 33.02
C TYR A 27 -115.02 -108.06 34.01
N ALA A 28 -115.36 -109.03 34.87
CA ALA A 28 -114.38 -109.67 35.75
C ALA A 28 -113.36 -110.51 34.95
N GLU A 29 -113.82 -111.23 33.93
CA GLU A 29 -112.96 -112.05 33.07
C GLU A 29 -112.05 -111.21 32.16
N GLU A 30 -112.58 -110.11 31.61
CA GLU A 30 -111.80 -109.10 30.88
C GLU A 30 -110.76 -108.40 31.79
N SER A 31 -111.15 -108.01 33.01
CA SER A 31 -110.23 -107.45 34.00
C SER A 31 -109.09 -108.43 34.34
N HIS A 32 -109.40 -109.71 34.54
CA HIS A 32 -108.37 -110.75 34.74
C HIS A 32 -107.50 -110.99 33.50
N GLN A 33 -108.02 -110.85 32.27
CA GLN A 33 -107.19 -110.87 31.06
C GLN A 33 -106.25 -109.66 30.97
N VAL A 34 -106.74 -108.45 31.30
CA VAL A 34 -105.91 -107.24 31.33
C VAL A 34 -104.80 -107.37 32.38
N LEU A 35 -105.12 -107.83 33.60
CA LEU A 35 -104.14 -108.10 34.65
C LEU A 35 -103.10 -109.15 34.22
N ARG A 36 -103.50 -110.24 33.55
CA ARG A 36 -102.54 -111.22 32.99
C ARG A 36 -101.62 -110.61 31.93
N LYS A 37 -102.14 -109.77 31.03
CA LYS A 37 -101.34 -109.06 30.02
C LYS A 37 -100.36 -108.07 30.66
N GLN A 38 -100.80 -107.32 31.68
CA GLN A 38 -99.95 -106.41 32.45
C GLN A 38 -98.84 -107.15 33.22
N GLN A 39 -99.15 -108.30 33.82
CA GLN A 39 -98.14 -109.12 34.49
C GLN A 39 -97.07 -109.61 33.50
N GLN A 40 -97.49 -110.08 32.32
CA GLN A 40 -96.57 -110.52 31.26
C GLN A 40 -95.68 -109.41 30.71
N THR A 41 -96.18 -108.17 30.58
CA THR A 41 -95.33 -107.04 30.17
C THR A 41 -94.36 -106.60 31.27
N ILE A 42 -94.76 -106.64 32.54
CA ILE A 42 -93.84 -106.40 33.69
C ILE A 42 -92.73 -107.45 33.72
N ASP A 43 -93.05 -108.74 33.58
CA ASP A 43 -92.05 -109.81 33.58
C ASP A 43 -91.12 -109.75 32.36
N LYS A 44 -91.60 -109.26 31.21
CA LYS A 44 -90.73 -108.95 30.07
C LYS A 44 -89.78 -107.79 30.40
N LEU A 45 -90.32 -106.65 30.84
CA LEU A 45 -89.53 -105.45 31.17
C LEU A 45 -88.48 -105.72 32.25
N ARG A 46 -88.73 -106.64 33.19
CA ARG A 46 -87.71 -107.10 34.17
C ARG A 46 -86.54 -107.81 33.50
N ARG A 47 -86.80 -108.76 32.59
CA ARG A 47 -85.73 -109.45 31.82
C ARG A 47 -84.95 -108.46 30.96
N ASP A 48 -85.65 -107.58 30.24
CA ASP A 48 -85.06 -106.54 29.39
C ASP A 48 -84.21 -105.55 30.22
N ASN A 49 -84.56 -105.30 31.49
CA ASN A 49 -83.79 -104.45 32.40
C ASN A 49 -82.53 -105.16 32.96
N ASP A 50 -82.60 -106.47 33.19
CA ASP A 50 -81.45 -107.25 33.69
C ASP A 50 -80.43 -107.55 32.58
N THR A 51 -80.84 -107.77 31.33
CA THR A 51 -79.90 -107.85 30.20
C THR A 51 -79.14 -106.54 30.02
N LEU A 52 -79.83 -105.39 30.01
CA LEU A 52 -79.19 -104.07 29.91
C LEU A 52 -78.17 -103.81 31.04
N LYS A 53 -78.44 -104.26 32.28
CA LYS A 53 -77.44 -104.20 33.37
C LYS A 53 -76.18 -105.01 33.05
N THR A 54 -76.34 -106.21 32.50
CA THR A 54 -75.18 -107.04 32.12
C THR A 54 -74.38 -106.45 30.96
N GLU A 55 -75.04 -105.83 29.98
CA GLU A 55 -74.37 -105.13 28.86
C GLU A 55 -73.58 -103.92 29.35
N ILE A 56 -74.17 -103.08 30.21
CA ILE A 56 -73.48 -101.94 30.84
C ILE A 56 -72.28 -102.41 31.65
N ALA A 57 -72.41 -103.50 32.43
CA ALA A 57 -71.31 -104.07 33.19
C ALA A 57 -70.16 -104.58 32.29
N MET A 58 -70.47 -105.15 31.12
CA MET A 58 -69.46 -105.53 30.13
C MET A 58 -68.80 -104.30 29.48
N GLN A 59 -69.57 -103.28 29.07
CA GLN A 59 -69.04 -102.06 28.47
C GLN A 59 -68.13 -101.29 29.43
N MET A 60 -68.52 -101.15 30.71
CA MET A 60 -67.65 -100.56 31.74
C MET A 60 -66.32 -101.33 31.85
N ARG A 61 -66.36 -102.67 31.83
CA ARG A 61 -65.16 -103.51 31.94
C ARG A 61 -64.26 -103.49 30.69
N THR A 62 -64.79 -103.17 29.51
CA THR A 62 -63.99 -103.04 28.28
C THR A 62 -63.47 -101.63 28.04
N THR A 63 -64.22 -100.59 28.42
CA THR A 63 -63.77 -99.19 28.31
C THR A 63 -62.76 -98.82 29.40
N LEU A 64 -62.87 -99.35 30.62
CA LEU A 64 -61.84 -99.24 31.67
C LEU A 64 -60.69 -100.26 31.51
N LYS A 65 -60.39 -100.71 30.29
CA LYS A 65 -59.03 -101.21 30.00
C LYS A 65 -58.08 -100.01 30.05
N PRO A 66 -57.11 -99.94 30.98
CA PRO A 66 -56.11 -98.88 30.94
C PRO A 66 -55.34 -99.01 29.61
N ALA A 67 -55.09 -97.87 28.96
CA ALA A 67 -54.16 -97.82 27.84
C ALA A 67 -52.82 -98.41 28.31
N ASN A 68 -52.18 -99.21 27.46
CA ASN A 68 -51.05 -100.04 27.86
C ASN A 68 -49.94 -99.16 28.44
N THR A 69 -49.71 -99.22 29.76
CA THR A 69 -49.01 -98.15 30.50
C THR A 69 -47.58 -97.91 30.00
N PHE A 70 -46.95 -98.95 29.46
CA PHE A 70 -45.67 -98.85 28.75
C PHE A 70 -45.73 -97.88 27.55
N GLN A 71 -46.77 -97.95 26.71
CA GLN A 71 -46.96 -97.06 25.56
C GLN A 71 -47.18 -95.61 26.01
N GLN A 72 -47.94 -95.39 27.09
CA GLN A 72 -48.14 -94.05 27.64
C GLN A 72 -46.81 -93.46 28.16
N SER A 73 -46.00 -94.24 28.89
CA SER A 73 -44.66 -93.79 29.33
C SER A 73 -43.66 -93.55 28.18
N MET A 74 -43.88 -94.15 27.01
CA MET A 74 -43.09 -93.90 25.81
C MET A 74 -43.55 -92.61 25.10
N ILE A 75 -44.85 -92.36 25.07
CA ILE A 75 -45.44 -91.11 24.55
C ILE A 75 -45.01 -89.92 25.41
N GLU A 76 -44.98 -90.05 26.74
CA GLU A 76 -44.47 -89.03 27.67
C GLU A 76 -43.00 -88.68 27.36
N LYS A 77 -42.12 -89.68 27.24
CA LYS A 77 -40.71 -89.47 26.87
C LYS A 77 -40.52 -88.81 25.49
N LEU A 78 -41.42 -89.05 24.54
CA LEU A 78 -41.41 -88.40 23.23
C LEU A 78 -41.89 -86.94 23.33
N HIS A 79 -42.84 -86.62 24.20
CA HIS A 79 -43.20 -85.24 24.51
C HIS A 79 -42.05 -84.52 25.21
N ASP A 80 -41.40 -85.10 26.22
CA ASP A 80 -40.21 -84.52 26.87
C ASP A 80 -39.10 -84.18 25.87
N GLN A 81 -38.87 -85.06 24.88
CA GLN A 81 -37.89 -84.82 23.81
C GLN A 81 -38.35 -83.73 22.85
N MET A 82 -39.62 -83.72 22.45
CA MET A 82 -40.20 -82.68 21.59
C MET A 82 -40.15 -81.30 22.25
N ASP A 83 -40.49 -81.22 23.54
CA ASP A 83 -40.39 -80.03 24.38
C ASP A 83 -38.93 -79.55 24.50
N LYS A 84 -37.99 -80.47 24.72
CA LYS A 84 -36.56 -80.15 24.80
C LYS A 84 -36.06 -79.57 23.48
N TYR A 85 -36.35 -80.22 22.35
CA TYR A 85 -35.94 -79.71 21.04
C TYR A 85 -36.64 -78.40 20.68
N SER A 86 -37.90 -78.22 21.07
CA SER A 86 -38.63 -76.96 20.85
C SER A 86 -37.97 -75.80 21.61
N LYS A 87 -37.63 -76.01 22.89
CA LYS A 87 -36.86 -75.05 23.72
C LYS A 87 -35.47 -74.77 23.14
N GLN A 88 -34.78 -75.79 22.60
CA GLN A 88 -33.49 -75.59 21.92
C GLN A 88 -33.65 -74.73 20.65
N ILE A 89 -34.63 -75.03 19.80
CA ILE A 89 -34.96 -74.26 18.59
C ILE A 89 -35.35 -72.81 18.94
N GLU A 90 -36.06 -72.57 20.05
CA GLU A 90 -36.34 -71.21 20.53
C GLU A 90 -35.06 -70.48 20.99
N THR A 91 -34.17 -71.14 21.74
CA THR A 91 -32.89 -70.53 22.12
C THR A 91 -31.98 -70.22 20.92
N GLU A 92 -31.97 -71.10 19.91
CA GLU A 92 -31.20 -70.87 18.67
C GLU A 92 -31.82 -69.74 17.82
N LYS A 93 -33.15 -69.67 17.69
CA LYS A 93 -33.83 -68.54 17.03
C LYS A 93 -33.53 -67.21 17.72
N ASN A 94 -33.56 -67.17 19.05
CA ASN A 94 -33.24 -65.98 19.82
C ASN A 94 -31.76 -65.59 19.66
N ALA A 95 -30.85 -66.56 19.60
CA ALA A 95 -29.43 -66.31 19.32
C ALA A 95 -29.18 -65.80 17.89
N ILE A 96 -29.89 -66.34 16.89
CA ILE A 96 -29.84 -65.86 15.50
C ILE A 96 -30.33 -64.41 15.42
N GLY A 97 -31.48 -64.09 16.03
CA GLY A 97 -32.00 -62.71 16.06
C GLY A 97 -31.02 -61.72 16.69
N ALA A 98 -30.40 -62.08 17.83
CA ALA A 98 -29.38 -61.26 18.47
C ALA A 98 -28.11 -61.08 17.61
N MET A 99 -27.75 -62.07 16.79
CA MET A 99 -26.65 -61.96 15.82
C MET A 99 -27.03 -61.10 14.62
N ASP A 100 -28.26 -61.18 14.11
CA ASP A 100 -28.75 -60.31 13.04
C ASP A 100 -28.82 -58.84 13.48
N ASP A 101 -29.27 -58.56 14.72
CA ASP A 101 -29.21 -57.23 15.34
C ASP A 101 -27.76 -56.72 15.45
N ALA A 102 -26.83 -57.58 15.89
CA ALA A 102 -25.41 -57.23 15.96
C ALA A 102 -24.81 -56.95 14.57
N ILE A 103 -25.19 -57.73 13.55
CA ILE A 103 -24.81 -57.53 12.15
C ILE A 103 -25.39 -56.21 11.62
N ALA A 104 -26.64 -55.86 11.95
CA ALA A 104 -27.25 -54.59 11.59
C ALA A 104 -26.46 -53.42 12.20
N VAL A 105 -26.19 -53.44 13.51
CA VAL A 105 -25.39 -52.41 14.20
C VAL A 105 -23.96 -52.30 13.63
N LEU A 106 -23.33 -53.41 13.23
CA LEU A 106 -22.01 -53.39 12.60
C LEU A 106 -22.05 -52.82 11.16
N ARG A 107 -23.07 -53.17 10.36
CA ARG A 107 -23.29 -52.55 9.03
C ARG A 107 -23.49 -51.04 9.15
N ASP A 108 -24.26 -50.61 10.15
CA ASP A 108 -24.52 -49.20 10.44
C ASP A 108 -23.26 -48.42 10.83
N LYS A 109 -22.39 -49.02 11.66
CA LYS A 109 -21.06 -48.48 12.00
C LYS A 109 -20.16 -48.39 10.76
N ILE A 110 -20.09 -49.44 9.95
CA ILE A 110 -19.30 -49.45 8.71
C ILE A 110 -19.81 -48.39 7.72
N PHE A 111 -21.12 -48.16 7.64
CA PHE A 111 -21.71 -47.12 6.80
C PHE A 111 -21.36 -45.72 7.31
N LYS A 112 -21.45 -45.48 8.62
CA LYS A 112 -21.04 -44.22 9.27
C LYS A 112 -19.56 -43.92 9.00
N GLU A 113 -18.66 -44.88 9.21
CA GLU A 113 -17.23 -44.68 8.91
C GLU A 113 -16.95 -44.48 7.41
N ARG A 114 -17.60 -45.23 6.52
CA ARG A 114 -17.46 -45.00 5.06
C ARG A 114 -17.95 -43.61 4.64
N LYS A 115 -18.97 -43.07 5.31
CA LYS A 115 -19.45 -41.69 5.09
C LYS A 115 -18.47 -40.65 5.65
N ASN A 116 -17.94 -40.87 6.85
CA ASN A 116 -16.93 -40.00 7.48
C ASN A 116 -15.64 -39.93 6.63
N MET A 117 -15.20 -41.06 6.09
CA MET A 117 -13.98 -41.19 5.28
C MET A 117 -14.10 -40.58 3.87
N GLY A 118 -15.24 -40.01 3.48
CA GLY A 118 -15.43 -39.27 2.22
C GLY A 118 -15.35 -40.09 0.92
N GLY A 119 -15.13 -41.40 1.00
CA GLY A 119 -14.87 -42.28 -0.13
C GLY A 119 -13.38 -42.43 -0.48
N VAL A 120 -13.05 -43.50 -1.21
CA VAL A 120 -11.65 -43.98 -1.39
C VAL A 120 -10.70 -42.92 -1.97
N ASN A 121 -11.18 -42.02 -2.83
CA ASN A 121 -10.36 -40.99 -3.45
C ASN A 121 -10.16 -39.75 -2.56
N ALA A 122 -10.98 -39.52 -1.54
CA ALA A 122 -10.99 -38.27 -0.77
C ALA A 122 -9.62 -37.96 -0.14
N ALA A 123 -8.94 -38.97 0.40
CA ALA A 123 -7.58 -38.81 0.94
C ALA A 123 -6.55 -38.43 -0.13
N ARG A 124 -6.65 -39.00 -1.35
CA ARG A 124 -5.75 -38.69 -2.46
C ARG A 124 -5.99 -37.27 -2.99
N ASP A 125 -7.25 -36.88 -3.10
CA ASP A 125 -7.63 -35.60 -3.68
C ASP A 125 -7.35 -34.46 -2.67
N ASN A 126 -7.52 -34.68 -1.36
CA ASN A 126 -7.00 -33.78 -0.32
C ASN A 126 -5.48 -33.63 -0.40
N GLN A 127 -4.73 -34.73 -0.55
CA GLN A 127 -3.27 -34.68 -0.68
C GLN A 127 -2.83 -33.90 -1.93
N GLN A 128 -3.57 -34.01 -3.05
CA GLN A 128 -3.33 -33.20 -4.24
C GLN A 128 -3.68 -31.72 -4.03
N MET A 129 -4.73 -31.39 -3.28
CA MET A 129 -5.07 -30.00 -2.93
C MET A 129 -4.00 -29.38 -2.01
N ILE A 130 -3.53 -30.12 -1.00
CA ILE A 130 -2.42 -29.72 -0.13
C ILE A 130 -1.14 -29.49 -0.97
N GLN A 131 -0.78 -30.41 -1.88
CA GLN A 131 0.37 -30.22 -2.77
C GLN A 131 0.24 -29.01 -3.70
N LYS A 132 -0.96 -28.71 -4.21
CA LYS A 132 -1.21 -27.47 -4.98
C LYS A 132 -1.04 -26.23 -4.11
N GLN A 133 -1.55 -26.26 -2.88
CA GLN A 133 -1.44 -25.14 -1.94
C GLN A 133 0.01 -24.90 -1.49
N ILE A 134 0.79 -25.96 -1.24
CA ILE A 134 2.23 -25.88 -1.00
C ILE A 134 2.92 -25.16 -2.16
N ARG A 135 2.70 -25.60 -3.42
CA ARG A 135 3.29 -24.94 -4.61
C ARG A 135 2.87 -23.47 -4.75
N ILE A 136 1.64 -23.11 -4.39
CA ILE A 136 1.18 -21.71 -4.43
C ILE A 136 1.90 -20.87 -3.36
N LEU A 137 2.15 -21.43 -2.17
CA LEU A 137 2.89 -20.77 -1.09
C LEU A 137 4.39 -20.66 -1.42
N GLU A 138 5.00 -21.69 -2.00
CA GLU A 138 6.38 -21.68 -2.52
C GLU A 138 6.54 -20.57 -3.58
N ASN A 139 5.70 -20.56 -4.63
CA ASN A 139 5.72 -19.50 -5.66
C ASN A 139 5.46 -18.10 -5.09
N ARG A 140 4.69 -17.97 -4.00
CA ARG A 140 4.47 -16.68 -3.31
C ARG A 140 5.69 -16.27 -2.50
N LEU A 141 6.38 -17.20 -1.85
CA LEU A 141 7.62 -16.97 -1.12
C LEU A 141 8.74 -16.56 -2.08
N ASP A 142 8.93 -17.27 -3.20
CA ASP A 142 9.92 -16.93 -4.21
C ASP A 142 9.70 -15.53 -4.78
N LYS A 143 8.45 -15.17 -5.12
CA LYS A 143 8.10 -13.81 -5.55
C LYS A 143 8.36 -12.74 -4.48
N ALA A 144 8.20 -13.07 -3.20
CA ALA A 144 8.56 -12.16 -2.10
C ALA A 144 10.08 -12.03 -1.94
N LEU A 145 10.84 -13.12 -2.04
CA LEU A 145 12.30 -13.13 -1.98
C LEU A 145 12.93 -12.37 -3.17
N VAL A 146 12.38 -12.53 -4.39
CA VAL A 146 12.80 -11.74 -5.56
C VAL A 146 12.56 -10.25 -5.32
N LYS A 147 11.38 -9.85 -4.85
CA LYS A 147 11.08 -8.44 -4.52
C LYS A 147 11.96 -7.88 -3.40
N PHE A 148 12.28 -8.69 -2.38
CA PHE A 148 13.21 -8.32 -1.31
C PHE A 148 14.63 -8.12 -1.84
N ASN A 149 15.13 -9.04 -2.67
CA ASN A 149 16.46 -8.92 -3.27
C ASN A 149 16.56 -7.72 -4.23
N GLN A 150 15.49 -7.43 -4.98
CA GLN A 150 15.37 -6.22 -5.80
C GLN A 150 15.42 -4.94 -4.95
N SER A 151 14.66 -4.87 -3.85
CA SER A 151 14.65 -3.68 -2.98
C SER A 151 15.97 -3.50 -2.22
N LEU A 152 16.68 -4.59 -1.90
CA LEU A 152 18.03 -4.59 -1.32
C LEU A 152 19.07 -4.12 -2.33
N ALA A 153 19.01 -4.58 -3.59
CA ALA A 153 19.87 -4.09 -4.67
C ALA A 153 19.63 -2.59 -4.97
N HIS A 154 18.37 -2.14 -4.97
CA HIS A 154 18.03 -0.73 -5.10
C HIS A 154 18.56 0.10 -3.92
N ASN A 155 18.40 -0.37 -2.68
CA ASN A 155 18.99 0.26 -1.49
C ASN A 155 20.52 0.34 -1.57
N ARG A 156 21.19 -0.67 -2.14
CA ARG A 156 22.66 -0.64 -2.36
C ARG A 156 23.05 0.49 -3.31
N LYS A 157 22.35 0.63 -4.44
CA LYS A 157 22.58 1.73 -5.40
C LYS A 157 22.30 3.10 -4.80
N LEU A 158 21.23 3.25 -4.01
CA LEU A 158 20.93 4.51 -3.30
C LEU A 158 22.03 4.88 -2.30
N ARG A 159 22.59 3.91 -1.57
CA ARG A 159 23.72 4.16 -0.65
C ARG A 159 24.99 4.60 -1.39
N GLU A 160 25.30 3.93 -2.50
CA GLU A 160 26.41 4.28 -3.38
C GLU A 160 26.28 5.72 -3.90
N GLN A 161 25.10 6.09 -4.42
CA GLN A 161 24.79 7.47 -4.84
C GLN A 161 24.86 8.49 -3.69
N ILE A 162 24.46 8.14 -2.48
CA ILE A 162 24.61 9.01 -1.29
C ILE A 162 26.09 9.23 -0.95
N ASP A 163 26.92 8.20 -1.04
CA ASP A 163 28.35 8.29 -0.76
C ASP A 163 29.13 8.97 -1.91
N ASP A 164 28.66 8.90 -3.16
CA ASP A 164 29.12 9.74 -4.27
C ASP A 164 28.83 11.23 -4.01
N LEU A 165 27.57 11.59 -3.76
CA LEU A 165 27.17 12.97 -3.47
C LEU A 165 27.88 13.54 -2.21
N ARG A 166 28.21 12.69 -1.23
CA ARG A 166 29.06 13.07 -0.09
C ARG A 166 30.50 13.36 -0.49
N ARG A 167 31.10 12.53 -1.36
CA ARG A 167 32.46 12.76 -1.90
C ARG A 167 32.51 14.04 -2.71
N GLU A 168 31.55 14.26 -3.61
CA GLU A 168 31.41 15.50 -4.38
C GLU A 168 31.26 16.71 -3.46
N ARG A 169 30.37 16.65 -2.45
CA ARG A 169 30.20 17.75 -1.49
C ARG A 169 31.49 18.08 -0.75
N VAL A 170 32.29 17.10 -0.34
CA VAL A 170 33.60 17.34 0.29
C VAL A 170 34.59 17.99 -0.69
N VAL A 171 34.55 17.66 -1.98
CA VAL A 171 35.34 18.36 -3.01
C VAL A 171 34.87 19.81 -3.18
N PHE A 172 33.55 20.06 -3.28
CA PHE A 172 32.99 21.41 -3.38
C PHE A 172 33.28 22.27 -2.14
N ASP A 173 33.08 21.76 -0.91
CA ASP A 173 33.40 22.47 0.34
C ASP A 173 34.89 22.86 0.40
N ASN A 174 35.78 22.04 -0.17
CA ASN A 174 37.23 22.32 -0.25
C ASN A 174 37.58 23.35 -1.33
N ILE A 175 36.89 23.35 -2.48
CA ILE A 175 37.05 24.37 -3.53
C ILE A 175 36.53 25.72 -3.03
N TYR A 176 35.37 25.74 -2.37
CA TYR A 176 34.78 26.95 -1.82
C TYR A 176 35.70 27.63 -0.80
N LYS A 177 36.32 26.85 0.09
CA LYS A 177 37.32 27.32 1.07
C LYS A 177 38.65 27.81 0.44
N LYS A 178 38.97 27.43 -0.81
CA LYS A 178 40.10 28.01 -1.56
C LYS A 178 39.70 29.36 -2.14
N LEU A 179 38.58 29.41 -2.87
CA LEU A 179 38.03 30.64 -3.45
C LEU A 179 37.78 31.72 -2.39
N GLU A 180 37.27 31.34 -1.20
CA GLU A 180 37.06 32.27 -0.08
C GLU A 180 38.38 32.88 0.46
N LYS A 181 39.47 32.09 0.49
CA LYS A 181 40.80 32.55 0.89
C LYS A 181 41.42 33.44 -0.18
N GLU A 182 41.36 33.03 -1.45
CA GLU A 182 41.83 33.80 -2.60
C GLU A 182 41.10 35.16 -2.68
N LEU A 183 39.80 35.19 -2.42
CA LEU A 183 38.98 36.40 -2.35
C LEU A 183 39.35 37.29 -1.15
N HIS A 184 39.67 36.72 0.02
CA HIS A 184 40.21 37.48 1.15
C HIS A 184 41.59 38.06 0.86
N GLU A 185 42.46 37.28 0.22
CA GLU A 185 43.81 37.72 -0.16
C GLU A 185 43.75 38.82 -1.22
N LYS A 186 42.86 38.71 -2.21
CA LYS A 186 42.61 39.77 -3.19
C LYS A 186 42.02 41.03 -2.56
N LYS A 187 41.10 40.91 -1.60
CA LYS A 187 40.63 42.06 -0.80
C LYS A 187 41.77 42.72 -0.02
N LYS A 188 42.69 41.96 0.57
CA LYS A 188 43.86 42.49 1.28
C LYS A 188 44.85 43.18 0.32
N GLN A 189 45.11 42.60 -0.85
CA GLN A 189 45.93 43.21 -1.90
C GLN A 189 45.31 44.53 -2.37
N MET A 190 43.99 44.57 -2.62
CA MET A 190 43.27 45.79 -2.99
C MET A 190 43.34 46.87 -1.91
N ALA A 191 43.11 46.52 -0.65
CA ALA A 191 43.23 47.46 0.48
C ALA A 191 44.64 48.04 0.61
N HIS A 192 45.67 47.21 0.44
CA HIS A 192 47.07 47.66 0.49
C HIS A 192 47.44 48.57 -0.70
N VAL A 193 46.92 48.33 -1.90
CA VAL A 193 47.10 49.23 -3.06
C VAL A 193 46.40 50.58 -2.81
N ILE A 194 45.23 50.60 -2.18
CA ILE A 194 44.55 51.85 -1.79
C ILE A 194 45.38 52.60 -0.73
N GLU A 195 45.87 51.91 0.29
CA GLU A 195 46.74 52.47 1.33
C GLU A 195 48.02 53.09 0.75
N LEU A 196 48.72 52.35 -0.12
CA LEU A 196 49.89 52.83 -0.85
C LEU A 196 49.56 54.04 -1.75
N SER A 197 48.40 54.04 -2.40
CA SER A 197 47.96 55.17 -3.25
C SER A 197 47.64 56.42 -2.43
N ASN A 198 47.01 56.26 -1.26
CA ASN A 198 46.78 57.36 -0.34
C ASN A 198 48.10 57.97 0.15
N MET A 199 49.08 57.13 0.49
CA MET A 199 50.42 57.58 0.90
C MET A 199 51.16 58.31 -0.23
N THR A 200 51.06 57.88 -1.49
CA THR A 200 51.70 58.59 -2.61
C THR A 200 50.94 59.88 -2.99
N TYR A 201 49.63 59.95 -2.80
CA TYR A 201 48.89 61.21 -2.89
C TYR A 201 49.28 62.20 -1.78
N GLU A 202 49.40 61.75 -0.53
CA GLU A 202 49.87 62.58 0.60
C GLU A 202 51.30 63.10 0.36
N GLN A 203 52.21 62.25 -0.11
CA GLN A 203 53.57 62.67 -0.50
C GLN A 203 53.55 63.70 -1.65
N ARG A 204 52.75 63.46 -2.70
CA ARG A 204 52.59 64.41 -3.83
C ARG A 204 52.06 65.76 -3.34
N ASP A 205 51.05 65.75 -2.47
CA ASP A 205 50.37 66.96 -2.03
C ASP A 205 51.24 67.77 -1.06
N ASN A 206 52.05 67.11 -0.22
CA ASN A 206 53.13 67.75 0.54
C ASN A 206 54.16 68.43 -0.39
N CYS A 207 54.68 67.73 -1.41
CA CYS A 207 55.59 68.34 -2.40
C CYS A 207 54.94 69.52 -3.15
N GLN A 208 53.63 69.45 -3.44
CA GLN A 208 52.88 70.53 -4.09
C GLN A 208 52.68 71.74 -3.17
N MET A 209 52.55 71.52 -1.85
CA MET A 209 52.58 72.58 -0.84
C MET A 209 53.97 73.20 -0.70
N GLU A 210 55.05 72.42 -0.74
CA GLU A 210 56.42 72.96 -0.76
C GLU A 210 56.69 73.82 -2.01
N ILE A 211 56.31 73.34 -3.21
CA ILE A 211 56.42 74.10 -4.46
C ILE A 211 55.64 75.43 -4.36
N THR A 212 54.40 75.41 -3.88
CA THR A 212 53.58 76.64 -3.79
C THR A 212 54.05 77.59 -2.68
N ALA A 213 54.72 77.10 -1.64
CA ALA A 213 55.40 77.93 -0.65
C ALA A 213 56.68 78.58 -1.24
N ILE A 214 57.46 77.83 -2.02
CA ILE A 214 58.64 78.34 -2.73
C ILE A 214 58.23 79.39 -3.78
N ASP A 215 57.18 79.16 -4.56
CA ASP A 215 56.64 80.15 -5.50
C ASP A 215 56.19 81.44 -4.80
N GLN A 216 55.61 81.36 -3.59
CA GLN A 216 55.25 82.54 -2.80
C GLN A 216 56.47 83.27 -2.23
N ALA A 217 57.53 82.55 -1.84
CA ALA A 217 58.79 83.15 -1.40
C ALA A 217 59.49 83.85 -2.56
N ASN A 218 59.63 83.17 -3.71
CA ASN A 218 60.23 83.73 -4.92
C ASN A 218 59.50 84.97 -5.42
N ARG A 219 58.16 85.00 -5.36
CA ARG A 219 57.37 86.19 -5.71
C ARG A 219 57.62 87.36 -4.76
N LYS A 220 57.71 87.12 -3.46
CA LYS A 220 58.07 88.17 -2.49
C LYS A 220 59.48 88.69 -2.72
N GLU A 221 60.45 87.81 -2.97
CA GLU A 221 61.82 88.24 -3.30
C GLU A 221 61.86 89.03 -4.62
N GLN A 222 61.01 88.71 -5.59
CA GLN A 222 60.83 89.51 -6.81
C GLN A 222 60.13 90.86 -6.54
N GLU A 223 59.09 90.90 -5.72
CA GLU A 223 58.40 92.14 -5.29
C GLU A 223 59.36 93.06 -4.51
N ASP A 224 60.09 92.51 -3.53
CA ASP A 224 61.13 93.21 -2.75
C ASP A 224 62.28 93.71 -3.65
N PHE A 225 62.67 92.94 -4.68
CA PHE A 225 63.70 93.32 -5.65
C PHE A 225 63.19 94.38 -6.65
N GLU A 226 61.94 94.31 -7.07
CA GLU A 226 61.31 95.35 -7.91
C GLU A 226 61.14 96.65 -7.12
N GLU A 227 60.74 96.63 -5.85
CA GLU A 227 60.72 97.82 -5.00
C GLU A 227 62.13 98.43 -4.85
N GLN A 228 63.14 97.59 -4.55
CA GLN A 228 64.54 98.03 -4.50
C GLN A 228 65.03 98.59 -5.84
N MET A 229 64.65 98.00 -6.97
CA MET A 229 65.02 98.48 -8.31
C MET A 229 64.26 99.75 -8.72
N ILE A 230 63.03 99.96 -8.23
CA ILE A 230 62.29 101.21 -8.38
C ILE A 230 62.92 102.31 -7.51
N GLU A 231 63.38 102.01 -6.29
CA GLU A 231 64.09 102.99 -5.46
C GLU A 231 65.47 103.34 -6.03
N LEU A 232 66.28 102.34 -6.40
CA LEU A 232 67.57 102.55 -7.06
C LEU A 232 67.39 103.25 -8.41
N GLY A 233 66.35 102.87 -9.16
CA GLY A 233 65.93 103.51 -10.41
C GLY A 233 65.49 104.96 -10.23
N ARG A 234 64.83 105.31 -9.12
CA ARG A 234 64.47 106.70 -8.79
C ARG A 234 65.70 107.53 -8.41
N MET A 235 66.65 106.95 -7.66
CA MET A 235 67.94 107.60 -7.39
C MET A 235 68.76 107.80 -8.68
N LEU A 236 68.75 106.80 -9.58
CA LEU A 236 69.36 106.91 -10.90
C LEU A 236 68.60 107.85 -11.84
N GLU A 237 67.28 108.01 -11.73
CA GLU A 237 66.53 109.00 -12.53
C GLU A 237 66.79 110.43 -12.01
N GLN A 238 67.05 110.59 -10.71
CA GLN A 238 67.50 111.86 -10.13
C GLN A 238 68.91 112.22 -10.63
N ASP A 239 69.85 111.28 -10.68
CA ASP A 239 71.18 111.50 -11.27
C ASP A 239 71.16 111.59 -12.80
N PHE A 240 70.26 110.86 -13.46
CA PHE A 240 70.07 110.95 -14.91
C PHE A 240 69.34 112.23 -15.32
N LYS A 241 68.49 112.85 -14.48
CA LYS A 241 68.01 114.23 -14.72
C LYS A 241 69.13 115.27 -14.62
N LEU A 242 70.19 114.99 -13.86
CA LEU A 242 71.43 115.78 -13.90
C LEU A 242 72.24 115.50 -15.17
N GLN A 243 72.33 114.24 -15.63
CA GLN A 243 73.08 113.86 -16.84
C GLN A 243 72.35 114.07 -18.19
N SER A 244 71.01 114.02 -18.26
CA SER A 244 70.25 114.03 -19.52
C SER A 244 69.99 115.43 -20.08
N SER A 245 70.50 116.47 -19.42
CA SER A 245 70.92 117.71 -20.07
C SER A 245 72.07 117.48 -21.10
N LYS A 246 72.66 116.28 -21.08
CA LYS A 246 73.77 115.72 -21.86
C LYS A 246 73.73 115.92 -23.38
N SER A 247 72.93 115.07 -24.03
CA SER A 247 73.13 114.65 -25.43
C SER A 247 71.93 113.88 -26.00
N THR A 248 71.83 113.78 -27.34
CA THR A 248 70.63 113.32 -28.06
C THR A 248 70.95 112.39 -29.26
N SER A 249 69.96 111.58 -29.70
CA SER A 249 69.94 110.79 -30.96
C SER A 249 70.97 109.62 -31.06
N ALA A 250 70.93 108.61 -31.95
CA ALA A 250 70.06 108.16 -33.07
C ALA A 250 70.23 106.59 -33.23
N LEU A 251 69.73 105.79 -34.21
CA LEU A 251 68.93 105.97 -35.45
C LEU A 251 68.16 104.65 -35.85
N LYS A 252 67.53 104.65 -37.03
CA LYS A 252 66.79 103.62 -37.81
C LYS A 252 67.73 102.80 -38.76
N SER A 253 67.37 101.78 -39.57
CA SER A 253 66.31 100.73 -39.66
C SER A 253 66.49 99.86 -40.94
N THR A 254 65.74 98.74 -41.12
CA THR A 254 65.33 98.08 -42.42
C THR A 254 66.39 97.51 -43.40
N GLY A 255 66.15 96.55 -44.32
CA GLY A 255 65.01 95.63 -44.60
C GLY A 255 64.91 95.13 -46.09
N LYS A 256 64.20 94.01 -46.35
CA LYS A 256 63.61 93.49 -47.65
C LYS A 256 64.47 92.71 -48.71
N THR A 257 64.06 91.44 -48.98
CA THR A 257 63.55 90.75 -50.25
C THR A 257 63.76 91.36 -51.67
N PRO A 258 63.47 90.72 -52.88
CA PRO A 258 62.81 89.42 -53.22
C PRO A 258 63.24 88.62 -54.55
N THR A 259 62.71 87.39 -54.74
CA THR A 259 62.20 86.71 -56.01
C THR A 259 63.03 86.29 -57.27
N LYS A 260 62.71 85.05 -57.77
CA LYS A 260 62.58 84.57 -59.21
C LYS A 260 63.90 84.33 -60.04
N THR A 261 64.01 83.48 -61.09
CA THR A 261 63.07 82.67 -61.92
C THR A 261 63.70 81.47 -62.72
N THR A 262 63.05 80.29 -62.73
CA THR A 262 62.88 79.27 -63.82
C THR A 262 64.01 78.63 -64.70
N LYS A 263 64.06 77.27 -64.63
CA LYS A 263 63.93 76.23 -65.72
C LYS A 263 65.12 75.73 -66.61
N LYS A 264 65.23 74.38 -66.64
CA LYS A 264 65.75 73.44 -67.70
C LYS A 264 67.28 73.32 -67.90
N ARG A 265 67.87 72.18 -68.32
CA ARG A 265 67.44 70.74 -68.39
C ARG A 265 68.62 69.81 -68.80
N VAL A 266 68.82 68.68 -68.07
CA VAL A 266 69.48 67.38 -68.46
C VAL A 266 71.01 67.30 -68.69
N GLU A 267 71.66 66.62 -67.73
CA GLU A 267 72.64 65.51 -67.82
C GLU A 267 73.82 65.54 -68.81
N ALA A 268 75.02 65.80 -68.27
CA ALA A 268 76.26 65.09 -68.59
C ALA A 268 77.25 65.16 -67.40
N THR A 269 78.21 64.23 -67.31
CA THR A 269 79.30 64.16 -66.30
C THR A 269 78.90 63.83 -64.85
N LYS A 270 78.70 62.53 -64.55
CA LYS A 270 78.34 62.02 -63.21
C LYS A 270 79.32 62.36 -62.06
N GLU A 271 80.58 62.68 -62.36
CA GLU A 271 81.60 62.98 -61.33
C GLU A 271 81.62 64.45 -60.89
N LYS A 272 81.06 65.38 -61.69
CA LYS A 272 80.76 66.74 -61.22
C LYS A 272 79.40 66.81 -60.52
N ILE A 273 78.48 65.92 -60.91
CA ILE A 273 77.14 65.86 -60.34
C ILE A 273 77.19 65.49 -58.86
N ASP A 274 78.01 64.54 -58.38
CA ASP A 274 78.06 64.26 -56.94
C ASP A 274 78.68 65.39 -56.11
N ALA A 275 79.66 66.13 -56.65
CA ALA A 275 80.21 67.32 -56.01
C ALA A 275 79.15 68.45 -55.92
N GLN A 276 78.42 68.72 -57.01
CA GLN A 276 77.35 69.71 -57.01
C GLN A 276 76.13 69.27 -56.18
N MET A 277 75.72 68.00 -56.25
CA MET A 277 74.66 67.43 -55.41
C MET A 277 75.05 67.40 -53.92
N SER A 278 76.34 67.32 -53.59
CA SER A 278 76.82 67.51 -52.21
C SER A 278 76.71 68.97 -51.80
N MET A 279 77.14 69.90 -52.65
CA MET A 279 77.09 71.33 -52.39
C MET A 279 75.66 71.89 -52.34
N GLU A 280 74.76 71.42 -53.22
CA GLU A 280 73.32 71.70 -53.20
C GLU A 280 72.61 71.02 -52.02
N ARG A 281 73.08 69.84 -51.55
CA ARG A 281 72.59 69.28 -50.28
C ARG A 281 73.01 70.14 -49.10
N VAL A 282 74.27 70.56 -49.02
CA VAL A 282 74.75 71.47 -47.97
C VAL A 282 73.98 72.80 -48.03
N GLN A 283 73.78 73.39 -49.21
CA GLN A 283 73.00 74.62 -49.38
C GLN A 283 71.51 74.44 -49.07
N ASN A 284 70.89 73.29 -49.40
CA ASN A 284 69.51 73.01 -49.02
C ASN A 284 69.37 72.79 -47.50
N PHE A 285 70.33 72.12 -46.87
CA PHE A 285 70.38 72.00 -45.41
C PHE A 285 70.62 73.36 -44.76
N GLU A 286 71.54 74.18 -45.27
CA GLU A 286 71.82 75.54 -44.80
C GLU A 286 70.61 76.46 -44.99
N GLU A 287 69.88 76.37 -46.11
CA GLU A 287 68.60 77.05 -46.29
C GLU A 287 67.52 76.54 -45.33
N ALA A 288 67.45 75.24 -45.07
CA ALA A 288 66.50 74.66 -44.12
C ALA A 288 66.82 75.09 -42.67
N PHE A 289 68.09 75.03 -42.26
CA PHE A 289 68.57 75.53 -40.98
C PHE A 289 68.34 77.04 -40.84
N ASN A 290 68.56 77.84 -41.89
CA ASN A 290 68.25 79.27 -41.85
C ASN A 290 66.73 79.55 -41.75
N LYS A 291 65.88 78.75 -42.41
CA LYS A 291 64.40 78.83 -42.25
C LYS A 291 63.96 78.42 -40.85
N ILE A 292 64.54 77.36 -40.29
CA ILE A 292 64.27 76.90 -38.92
C ILE A 292 64.77 77.91 -37.89
N LYS A 293 65.98 78.47 -38.05
CA LYS A 293 66.54 79.54 -37.22
C LYS A 293 65.68 80.80 -37.24
N ALA A 294 65.18 81.20 -38.41
CA ALA A 294 64.25 82.30 -38.54
C ALA A 294 62.86 82.04 -37.92
N ALA A 295 62.43 80.76 -37.84
CA ALA A 295 61.15 80.36 -37.24
C ALA A 295 61.22 80.09 -35.73
N THR A 296 62.39 79.72 -35.20
CA THR A 296 62.59 79.34 -33.79
C THR A 296 63.30 80.40 -32.96
N GLY A 297 64.06 81.32 -33.59
CA GLY A 297 64.81 82.38 -32.92
C GLY A 297 66.09 81.92 -32.20
N ILE A 298 66.37 80.62 -32.16
CA ILE A 298 67.53 80.04 -31.48
C ILE A 298 68.79 80.33 -32.29
N ASN A 299 69.79 80.95 -31.65
CA ASN A 299 71.00 81.40 -32.33
C ASN A 299 72.14 80.38 -32.30
N ASP A 300 72.20 79.52 -31.27
CA ASP A 300 73.14 78.41 -31.18
C ASP A 300 72.69 77.23 -32.06
N ILE A 301 73.63 76.63 -32.78
CA ILE A 301 73.41 75.47 -33.64
C ILE A 301 73.35 74.20 -32.79
N GLU A 302 74.14 74.11 -31.73
CA GLU A 302 74.15 72.91 -30.89
C GLU A 302 72.86 72.78 -30.06
N GLU A 303 72.33 73.88 -29.52
CA GLU A 303 71.02 73.90 -28.85
C GLU A 303 69.89 73.46 -29.79
N LEU A 304 69.90 73.92 -31.04
CA LEU A 304 68.93 73.48 -32.05
C LEU A 304 69.04 71.97 -32.33
N VAL A 305 70.25 71.42 -32.43
CA VAL A 305 70.49 69.98 -32.62
C VAL A 305 70.07 69.18 -31.37
N ARG A 306 70.38 69.66 -30.16
CA ARG A 306 69.92 69.06 -28.89
C ARG A 306 68.39 69.03 -28.80
N MET A 307 67.72 70.11 -29.25
CA MET A 307 66.26 70.18 -29.32
C MET A 307 65.70 69.20 -30.37
N PHE A 308 66.34 69.08 -31.54
CA PHE A 308 65.93 68.15 -32.59
C PHE A 308 66.06 66.69 -32.15
N ILE A 309 67.18 66.30 -31.53
CA ILE A 309 67.37 64.95 -30.99
C ILE A 309 66.31 64.65 -29.94
N LYS A 310 66.07 65.57 -28.99
CA LYS A 310 65.01 65.39 -27.97
C LYS A 310 63.62 65.23 -28.57
N ASN A 311 63.30 65.97 -29.64
CA ASN A 311 62.04 65.84 -30.37
C ASN A 311 61.98 64.54 -31.19
N GLU A 312 63.11 64.06 -31.72
CA GLU A 312 63.22 62.79 -32.42
C GLU A 312 63.06 61.60 -31.47
N ASP A 313 63.69 61.64 -30.28
CA ASP A 313 63.49 60.67 -29.19
C ASP A 313 62.03 60.62 -28.72
N GLN A 314 61.38 61.78 -28.57
CA GLN A 314 59.96 61.88 -28.24
C GLN A 314 59.07 61.32 -29.36
N ASN A 315 59.36 61.62 -30.62
CA ASN A 315 58.62 61.13 -31.77
C ASN A 315 58.80 59.61 -31.97
N PHE A 316 60.00 59.08 -31.72
CA PHE A 316 60.29 57.64 -31.71
C PHE A 316 59.57 56.93 -30.56
N SER A 317 59.53 57.53 -29.37
CA SER A 317 58.76 57.03 -28.23
C SER A 317 57.26 57.01 -28.53
N LEU A 318 56.72 58.07 -29.15
CA LEU A 318 55.33 58.14 -29.62
C LEU A 318 55.04 57.11 -30.71
N PHE A 319 55.95 56.89 -31.65
CA PHE A 319 55.79 55.88 -32.70
C PHE A 319 55.76 54.46 -32.12
N ASN A 320 56.62 54.16 -31.16
CA ASN A 320 56.59 52.88 -30.43
C ASN A 320 55.29 52.69 -29.64
N TYR A 321 54.82 53.72 -28.95
CA TYR A 321 53.52 53.70 -28.25
C TYR A 321 52.35 53.50 -29.21
N VAL A 322 52.34 54.17 -30.37
CA VAL A 322 51.30 53.96 -31.41
C VAL A 322 51.33 52.52 -31.91
N ASN A 323 52.50 51.95 -32.19
CA ASN A 323 52.62 50.55 -32.59
C ASN A 323 52.16 49.59 -31.49
N GLU A 324 52.48 49.85 -30.23
CA GLU A 324 52.03 49.04 -29.08
C GLU A 324 50.50 49.10 -28.92
N GLN A 325 49.90 50.29 -29.05
CA GLN A 325 48.45 50.48 -29.07
C GLN A 325 47.78 49.80 -30.28
N THR A 326 48.39 49.82 -31.48
CA THR A 326 47.87 49.05 -32.63
C THR A 326 47.89 47.54 -32.35
N ASN A 327 48.99 47.02 -31.79
CA ASN A 327 49.07 45.61 -31.37
C ASN A 327 48.09 45.24 -30.25
N GLU A 328 47.72 46.19 -29.38
CA GLU A 328 46.69 46.00 -28.35
C GLU A 328 45.28 46.00 -28.96
N ILE A 329 44.99 46.92 -29.88
CA ILE A 329 43.72 46.97 -30.63
C ILE A 329 43.51 45.66 -31.41
N GLU A 330 44.50 45.17 -32.16
CA GLU A 330 44.37 43.90 -32.92
C GLU A 330 44.05 42.71 -31.99
N LYS A 331 44.67 42.63 -30.81
CA LYS A 331 44.38 41.59 -29.80
C LYS A 331 42.97 41.72 -29.22
N LEU A 332 42.50 42.94 -28.98
CA LEU A 332 41.15 43.20 -28.46
C LEU A 332 40.08 42.89 -29.52
N GLU A 333 40.33 43.21 -30.80
CA GLU A 333 39.47 42.83 -31.91
C GLU A 333 39.40 41.30 -32.08
N GLU A 334 40.53 40.59 -31.98
CA GLU A 334 40.53 39.12 -31.99
C GLU A 334 39.72 38.53 -30.81
N GLN A 335 39.88 39.08 -29.59
CA GLN A 335 39.12 38.65 -28.42
C GLN A 335 37.61 38.88 -28.60
N VAL A 336 37.19 40.06 -29.06
CA VAL A 336 35.78 40.37 -29.36
C VAL A 336 35.22 39.44 -30.45
N LEU A 337 36.01 39.14 -31.48
CA LEU A 337 35.62 38.25 -32.57
C LEU A 337 35.52 36.78 -32.12
N ASN A 338 36.36 36.35 -31.18
CA ASN A 338 36.27 35.01 -30.59
C ASN A 338 35.11 34.89 -29.59
N LEU A 339 34.86 35.88 -28.73
CA LEU A 339 33.68 35.93 -27.85
C LEU A 339 32.37 35.90 -28.66
N ARG A 340 32.28 36.63 -29.77
CA ARG A 340 31.12 36.55 -30.68
C ARG A 340 30.95 35.19 -31.37
N LYS A 341 32.04 34.46 -31.64
CA LYS A 341 31.95 33.06 -32.13
C LYS A 341 31.44 32.11 -31.04
N GLU A 342 31.81 32.32 -29.78
CA GLU A 342 31.29 31.53 -28.66
C GLU A 342 29.81 31.85 -28.40
N GLU A 343 29.43 33.13 -28.39
CA GLU A 343 28.02 33.56 -28.32
C GLU A 343 27.17 32.93 -29.43
N ALA A 344 27.66 32.95 -30.68
CA ALA A 344 26.99 32.28 -31.80
C ALA A 344 26.88 30.76 -31.61
N LYS A 345 27.92 30.08 -31.12
CA LYS A 345 27.87 28.64 -30.79
C LYS A 345 26.86 28.33 -29.71
N TYR A 346 26.93 29.00 -28.56
CA TYR A 346 26.00 28.75 -27.45
C TYR A 346 24.56 29.09 -27.84
N SER A 347 24.33 30.12 -28.65
CA SER A 347 23.01 30.43 -29.21
C SER A 347 22.51 29.33 -30.16
N GLN A 348 23.39 28.72 -30.96
CA GLN A 348 23.04 27.66 -31.91
C GLN A 348 22.85 26.29 -31.23
N GLU A 349 23.62 26.00 -30.18
CA GLU A 349 23.51 24.77 -29.37
C GLU A 349 22.34 24.81 -28.36
N SER A 350 21.93 26.00 -27.91
CA SER A 350 20.77 26.17 -27.00
C SER A 350 19.42 26.24 -27.72
N GLY A 351 19.39 26.18 -29.06
CA GLY A 351 18.28 26.67 -29.88
C GLY A 351 16.92 25.98 -29.69
N ASP A 352 16.88 24.65 -29.54
CA ASP A 352 15.61 23.90 -29.49
C ASP A 352 15.67 22.66 -28.57
N ASP A 353 16.63 21.75 -28.75
CA ASP A 353 16.61 20.44 -28.08
C ASP A 353 16.74 20.54 -26.55
N VAL A 354 17.67 21.35 -26.05
CA VAL A 354 17.90 21.51 -24.58
C VAL A 354 16.69 22.15 -23.91
N ILE A 355 16.04 23.13 -24.56
CA ILE A 355 14.84 23.79 -24.04
C ILE A 355 13.67 22.81 -23.99
N ASN A 356 13.49 21.99 -25.03
CA ASN A 356 12.44 20.98 -25.06
C ASN A 356 12.68 19.85 -24.03
N GLN A 357 13.92 19.41 -23.83
CA GLN A 357 14.29 18.45 -22.78
C GLN A 357 14.04 19.01 -21.37
N HIS A 358 14.49 20.23 -21.08
CA HIS A 358 14.24 20.87 -19.78
C HIS A 358 12.74 21.07 -19.52
N LYS A 359 11.95 21.35 -20.56
CA LYS A 359 10.49 21.47 -20.50
C LYS A 359 9.76 20.14 -20.32
N GLN A 360 10.32 19.03 -20.80
CA GLN A 360 9.85 17.67 -20.48
C GLN A 360 10.16 17.31 -19.03
N ILE A 361 11.40 17.53 -18.57
CA ILE A 361 11.83 17.25 -17.19
C ILE A 361 10.98 18.04 -16.18
N LEU A 362 10.70 19.32 -16.43
CA LEU A 362 9.81 20.12 -15.58
C LEU A 362 8.40 19.52 -15.48
N LYS A 363 7.81 19.08 -16.60
CA LYS A 363 6.50 18.40 -16.60
C LYS A 363 6.52 17.06 -15.87
N GLU A 364 7.62 16.31 -15.98
CA GLU A 364 7.77 15.02 -15.29
C GLU A 364 7.94 15.20 -13.78
N LEU A 365 8.57 16.29 -13.34
CA LEU A 365 8.64 16.69 -11.93
C LEU A 365 7.29 17.21 -11.42
N GLU A 366 6.57 17.98 -12.23
CA GLU A 366 5.22 18.51 -11.93
C GLU A 366 4.20 17.38 -11.75
N THR A 367 4.19 16.37 -12.62
CA THR A 367 3.30 15.19 -12.45
C THR A 367 3.71 14.32 -11.26
N LYS A 368 5.01 14.13 -10.99
CA LYS A 368 5.48 13.42 -9.79
C LYS A 368 5.12 14.14 -8.50
N LEU A 369 5.21 15.47 -8.46
CA LEU A 369 4.74 16.29 -7.34
C LEU A 369 3.24 16.06 -7.12
N GLN A 370 2.43 16.24 -8.17
CA GLN A 370 0.98 16.08 -8.10
C GLN A 370 0.56 14.67 -7.67
N VAL A 371 1.25 13.62 -8.12
CA VAL A 371 1.02 12.23 -7.66
C VAL A 371 1.39 12.04 -6.20
N SER A 372 2.48 12.67 -5.72
CA SER A 372 2.88 12.62 -4.31
C SER A 372 1.89 13.36 -3.40
N GLU A 373 1.40 14.54 -3.81
CA GLU A 373 0.37 15.30 -3.09
C GLU A 373 -0.95 14.51 -3.00
N ASN A 374 -1.41 13.95 -4.13
CA ASN A 374 -2.58 13.06 -4.17
C ASN A 374 -2.42 11.80 -3.30
N GLN A 375 -1.19 11.34 -3.02
CA GLN A 375 -0.96 10.25 -2.08
C GLN A 375 -0.96 10.74 -0.63
N ALA A 376 -0.35 11.89 -0.35
CA ALA A 376 -0.35 12.52 0.98
C ALA A 376 -1.79 12.79 1.48
N GLU A 377 -2.63 13.42 0.65
CA GLU A 377 -4.05 13.69 0.98
C GLU A 377 -4.83 12.39 1.27
N LYS A 378 -4.58 11.32 0.49
CA LYS A 378 -5.20 10.00 0.73
C LYS A 378 -4.72 9.34 2.03
N PHE A 379 -3.49 9.58 2.48
CA PHE A 379 -3.01 9.12 3.78
C PHE A 379 -3.55 9.98 4.92
N GLU A 380 -3.63 11.31 4.75
CA GLU A 380 -4.24 12.23 5.71
C GLU A 380 -5.72 11.94 5.93
N PHE A 381 -6.50 11.68 4.86
CA PHE A 381 -7.90 11.28 4.96
C PHE A 381 -8.07 9.95 5.71
N LYS A 382 -7.19 8.97 5.48
CA LYS A 382 -7.16 7.70 6.23
C LYS A 382 -6.82 7.91 7.70
N CYS A 383 -5.83 8.77 8.00
CA CYS A 383 -5.43 9.10 9.37
C CYS A 383 -6.58 9.78 10.13
N ASN A 384 -7.19 10.81 9.55
CA ASN A 384 -8.36 11.50 10.09
C ASN A 384 -9.55 10.56 10.35
N ASN A 385 -9.77 9.54 9.52
CA ASN A 385 -10.82 8.56 9.74
C ASN A 385 -10.45 7.53 10.83
N ALA A 386 -9.19 7.13 10.94
CA ALA A 386 -8.71 6.30 12.04
C ALA A 386 -8.77 7.04 13.39
N GLN A 387 -8.45 8.33 13.43
CA GLN A 387 -8.61 9.16 14.62
C GLN A 387 -10.08 9.24 15.06
N LYS A 388 -11.02 9.45 14.13
CA LYS A 388 -12.47 9.43 14.43
C LYS A 388 -12.96 8.09 14.99
N THR A 389 -12.44 6.95 14.52
CA THR A 389 -12.81 5.65 15.10
C THR A 389 -12.17 5.44 16.48
N ILE A 390 -10.94 5.88 16.70
CA ILE A 390 -10.30 5.87 18.03
C ILE A 390 -11.05 6.77 19.03
N GLU A 391 -11.46 7.98 18.64
CA GLU A 391 -12.30 8.87 19.46
C GLU A 391 -13.68 8.29 19.76
N SER A 392 -14.24 7.47 18.85
CA SER A 392 -15.48 6.74 19.08
C SER A 392 -15.28 5.59 20.09
N LEU A 393 -14.21 4.79 19.91
CA LEU A 393 -13.83 3.72 20.82
C LEU A 393 -13.52 4.23 22.22
N LYS A 394 -12.75 5.32 22.35
CA LYS A 394 -12.46 6.02 23.61
C LYS A 394 -13.75 6.35 24.39
N ARG A 395 -14.75 6.94 23.72
CA ARG A 395 -16.06 7.25 24.32
C ARG A 395 -16.86 6.00 24.68
N GLY A 396 -16.85 4.97 23.82
CA GLY A 396 -17.52 3.69 24.08
C GLY A 396 -16.94 2.95 25.28
N ILE A 397 -15.61 2.85 25.36
CA ILE A 397 -14.87 2.23 26.46
C ILE A 397 -15.11 2.97 27.77
N GLN A 398 -15.06 4.30 27.76
CA GLN A 398 -15.37 5.10 28.96
C GLN A 398 -16.83 4.89 29.41
N THR A 399 -17.79 4.90 28.48
CA THR A 399 -19.20 4.62 28.78
C THR A 399 -19.42 3.22 29.37
N MET A 400 -18.64 2.23 28.93
CA MET A 400 -18.71 0.86 29.45
C MET A 400 -18.04 0.73 30.83
N PHE A 401 -16.92 1.42 31.06
CA PHE A 401 -16.25 1.47 32.37
C PHE A 401 -17.16 2.06 33.45
N GLU A 402 -17.83 3.18 33.13
CA GLU A 402 -18.81 3.84 33.99
C GLU A 402 -20.02 2.92 34.26
N LYS A 403 -20.59 2.27 33.24
CA LYS A 403 -21.77 1.38 33.38
C LYS A 403 -21.52 0.07 34.11
N LEU A 404 -20.28 -0.42 34.18
CA LEU A 404 -19.93 -1.67 34.87
C LEU A 404 -19.45 -1.43 36.32
N GLU A 405 -19.45 -0.18 36.77
CA GLU A 405 -18.93 0.27 38.07
C GLU A 405 -17.52 -0.28 38.31
N CYS A 406 -16.66 -0.17 37.28
CA CYS A 406 -15.26 -0.61 37.35
C CYS A 406 -14.50 0.21 38.40
N LYS A 407 -13.82 -0.46 39.33
CA LYS A 407 -13.04 0.21 40.38
C LYS A 407 -11.79 0.87 39.79
N SER A 408 -11.65 2.18 40.04
CA SER A 408 -10.54 2.98 39.53
C SER A 408 -9.24 2.90 40.36
N ASP A 409 -9.19 2.08 41.43
CA ASP A 409 -8.03 1.97 42.35
C ASP A 409 -6.69 1.58 41.69
N MET A 410 -6.72 1.10 40.43
CA MET A 410 -5.55 0.69 39.64
C MET A 410 -5.18 1.67 38.52
N LEU A 411 -5.91 2.78 38.36
CA LEU A 411 -5.71 3.77 37.30
C LEU A 411 -5.39 5.15 37.89
N ALA A 412 -4.27 5.73 37.49
CA ALA A 412 -3.81 7.04 37.97
C ALA A 412 -4.56 8.23 37.34
N ASP A 413 -5.35 8.00 36.30
CA ASP A 413 -6.11 9.01 35.55
C ASP A 413 -7.46 8.41 35.15
N SER A 414 -8.56 9.09 35.49
CA SER A 414 -9.93 8.62 35.24
C SER A 414 -10.37 8.76 33.78
N THR A 415 -9.53 9.31 32.90
CA THR A 415 -9.87 9.54 31.48
C THR A 415 -9.22 8.50 30.56
N VAL A 416 -10.02 8.00 29.60
CA VAL A 416 -9.50 7.08 28.58
C VAL A 416 -8.63 7.86 27.58
N THR A 417 -7.42 7.38 27.32
CA THR A 417 -6.43 7.91 26.38
C THR A 417 -5.88 6.77 25.52
N GLU A 418 -5.28 7.07 24.38
CA GLU A 418 -4.79 6.03 23.45
C GLU A 418 -3.77 5.09 24.10
N ALA A 419 -2.93 5.62 25.00
CA ALA A 419 -1.93 4.84 25.74
C ALA A 419 -2.53 3.96 26.86
N ASN A 420 -3.62 4.38 27.52
CA ASN A 420 -4.25 3.63 28.62
C ASN A 420 -5.47 2.80 28.19
N MET A 421 -5.95 2.95 26.94
CA MET A 421 -7.16 2.31 26.41
C MET A 421 -7.18 0.78 26.61
N LEU A 422 -6.03 0.11 26.45
CA LEU A 422 -5.90 -1.33 26.68
C LEU A 422 -6.02 -1.71 28.17
N GLN A 423 -5.60 -0.85 29.09
CA GLN A 423 -5.73 -1.06 30.54
C GLN A 423 -7.19 -0.94 30.98
N PHE A 424 -7.91 0.08 30.47
CA PHE A 424 -9.36 0.20 30.65
C PHE A 424 -10.11 -1.02 30.11
N LEU A 425 -9.75 -1.51 28.92
CA LEU A 425 -10.31 -2.74 28.34
C LEU A 425 -10.05 -3.98 29.21
N GLY A 426 -8.84 -4.17 29.74
CA GLY A 426 -8.52 -5.30 30.62
C GLY A 426 -9.31 -5.28 31.95
N ILE A 427 -9.52 -4.10 32.53
CA ILE A 427 -10.35 -3.93 33.74
C ILE A 427 -11.83 -4.20 33.43
N ILE A 428 -12.33 -3.74 32.29
CA ILE A 428 -13.68 -4.06 31.79
C ILE A 428 -13.84 -5.57 31.57
N GLU A 429 -12.84 -6.24 31.00
CA GLU A 429 -12.84 -7.69 30.79
C GLU A 429 -12.90 -8.45 32.12
N GLN A 430 -12.01 -8.13 33.08
CA GLN A 430 -12.04 -8.72 34.41
C GLN A 430 -13.42 -8.54 35.06
N ARG A 431 -13.95 -7.31 35.04
CA ARG A 431 -15.23 -6.98 35.67
C ARG A 431 -16.41 -7.71 35.00
N THR A 432 -16.37 -7.86 33.68
CA THR A 432 -17.36 -8.64 32.92
C THR A 432 -17.29 -10.12 33.27
N ASN A 433 -16.09 -10.68 33.39
CA ASN A 433 -15.86 -12.07 33.79
C ASN A 433 -16.33 -12.35 35.23
N GLU A 434 -16.12 -11.41 36.18
CA GLU A 434 -16.69 -11.48 37.54
C GLU A 434 -18.23 -11.55 37.50
N ILE A 435 -18.88 -10.67 36.73
CA ILE A 435 -20.34 -10.62 36.60
C ILE A 435 -20.88 -11.91 35.96
N LEU A 436 -20.21 -12.43 34.92
CA LEU A 436 -20.58 -13.70 34.28
C LEU A 436 -20.41 -14.90 35.23
N ALA A 437 -19.35 -14.92 36.05
CA ALA A 437 -19.15 -15.97 37.05
C ALA A 437 -20.24 -15.94 38.14
N VAL A 438 -20.61 -14.75 38.63
CA VAL A 438 -21.74 -14.58 39.57
C VAL A 438 -23.07 -15.00 38.92
N TYR A 439 -23.32 -14.60 37.66
CA TYR A 439 -24.52 -15.00 36.92
C TYR A 439 -24.62 -16.52 36.76
N HIS A 440 -23.53 -17.19 36.37
CA HIS A 440 -23.49 -18.66 36.31
C HIS A 440 -23.63 -19.32 37.68
N GLN A 441 -23.13 -18.71 38.77
CA GLN A 441 -23.34 -19.23 40.12
C GLN A 441 -24.81 -19.10 40.57
N ILE A 442 -25.50 -18.01 40.22
CA ILE A 442 -26.94 -17.83 40.47
C ILE A 442 -27.74 -18.81 39.61
N GLN A 443 -27.44 -18.91 38.32
CA GLN A 443 -28.12 -19.80 37.37
C GLN A 443 -27.96 -21.28 37.76
N SER A 444 -26.77 -21.69 38.21
CA SER A 444 -26.54 -23.07 38.70
C SER A 444 -27.25 -23.34 40.03
N LYS A 445 -27.27 -22.40 40.99
CA LYS A 445 -28.09 -22.50 42.21
C LYS A 445 -29.58 -22.60 41.89
N GLN A 446 -30.08 -21.80 40.96
CA GLN A 446 -31.49 -21.80 40.53
C GLN A 446 -31.84 -23.11 39.80
N ARG A 447 -30.95 -23.63 38.95
CA ARG A 447 -31.10 -24.91 38.25
C ARG A 447 -31.01 -26.10 39.21
N ALA A 448 -30.20 -26.01 40.27
CA ALA A 448 -30.15 -27.01 41.34
C ALA A 448 -31.44 -27.02 42.17
N ALA A 449 -32.00 -25.84 42.50
CA ALA A 449 -33.29 -25.71 43.18
C ALA A 449 -34.48 -26.24 42.34
N MET A 450 -34.37 -26.20 41.00
CA MET A 450 -35.32 -26.88 40.11
C MET A 450 -35.04 -28.40 40.01
N ALA A 451 -33.77 -28.83 40.03
CA ALA A 451 -33.40 -30.24 40.01
C ALA A 451 -33.84 -31.01 41.28
N THR A 452 -33.97 -30.34 42.42
CA THR A 452 -34.57 -30.93 43.64
C THR A 452 -36.06 -31.28 43.52
N MET A 453 -36.71 -31.03 42.36
CA MET A 453 -38.09 -31.42 42.07
C MET A 453 -38.24 -32.53 40.99
N ASP A 454 -37.17 -32.96 40.31
CA ASP A 454 -37.21 -34.10 39.37
C ASP A 454 -36.02 -35.03 39.59
N SER A 455 -36.26 -36.10 40.37
CA SER A 455 -35.28 -37.16 40.63
C SER A 455 -35.30 -38.26 39.57
N SER A 456 -35.21 -37.89 38.28
CA SER A 456 -35.03 -38.88 37.20
C SER A 456 -34.12 -38.43 36.06
N LYS A 457 -33.15 -39.31 35.71
CA LYS A 457 -32.16 -39.24 34.60
C LYS A 457 -30.93 -38.34 34.88
N GLY A 458 -29.75 -38.96 34.86
CA GLY A 458 -28.47 -38.27 35.03
C GLY A 458 -28.10 -37.40 33.82
N ALA A 459 -27.68 -36.17 34.08
CA ALA A 459 -27.18 -35.25 33.07
C ALA A 459 -25.65 -35.37 32.93
N ALA A 460 -25.15 -35.43 31.69
CA ALA A 460 -23.72 -35.45 31.42
C ALA A 460 -23.09 -34.07 31.70
N THR A 461 -21.86 -34.07 32.24
CA THR A 461 -21.08 -32.86 32.54
C THR A 461 -20.49 -32.23 31.27
N PRO A 462 -20.82 -30.97 30.91
CA PRO A 462 -20.06 -30.22 29.92
C PRO A 462 -18.72 -29.79 30.54
N ASN A 463 -17.66 -30.54 30.23
CA ASN A 463 -16.34 -30.33 30.83
C ASN A 463 -15.60 -29.15 30.18
N VAL A 464 -15.86 -27.92 30.64
CA VAL A 464 -15.18 -26.69 30.16
C VAL A 464 -14.72 -25.84 31.36
N LEU A 465 -13.71 -26.32 32.06
CA LEU A 465 -12.94 -25.54 33.03
C LEU A 465 -11.46 -25.93 32.88
N GLY A 466 -10.58 -24.96 32.60
CA GLY A 466 -9.14 -25.22 32.46
C GLY A 466 -8.62 -25.37 31.03
N LEU A 467 -8.83 -24.36 30.17
CA LEU A 467 -7.87 -24.00 29.13
C LEU A 467 -7.48 -22.53 29.33
N GLY A 468 -6.27 -22.30 29.86
CA GLY A 468 -5.58 -21.02 29.68
C GLY A 468 -5.11 -20.90 28.22
N PRO A 469 -4.70 -19.70 27.77
CA PRO A 469 -4.21 -19.51 26.40
C PRO A 469 -3.00 -20.40 26.13
N THR A 470 -3.12 -21.33 25.18
CA THR A 470 -2.08 -22.30 24.81
C THR A 470 -1.00 -21.70 23.90
N ILE A 471 -0.81 -20.37 23.95
CA ILE A 471 0.10 -19.60 23.10
C ILE A 471 0.79 -18.56 23.99
N PRO A 472 2.13 -18.55 24.10
CA PRO A 472 2.86 -17.48 24.77
C PRO A 472 2.76 -16.18 23.97
N MET A 473 2.68 -15.04 24.64
CA MET A 473 2.63 -13.72 23.97
C MET A 473 3.83 -13.53 23.03
N GLY A 474 3.56 -13.18 21.77
CA GLY A 474 4.60 -12.81 20.79
C GLY A 474 4.52 -13.47 19.40
N GLN A 475 3.55 -14.34 19.12
CA GLN A 475 3.34 -14.90 17.77
C GLN A 475 1.87 -14.89 17.34
N ASP A 476 1.47 -13.82 16.64
CA ASP A 476 0.21 -13.78 15.88
C ASP A 476 0.33 -14.63 14.61
N LEU A 477 -0.08 -15.89 14.71
CA LEU A 477 -0.25 -16.74 13.52
C LEU A 477 -1.57 -16.37 12.83
N ILE A 478 -1.49 -15.46 11.86
CA ILE A 478 -2.64 -14.79 11.22
C ILE A 478 -3.65 -15.82 10.66
N HIS A 479 -4.78 -15.99 11.37
CA HIS A 479 -5.87 -16.86 10.95
C HIS A 479 -6.71 -16.18 9.85
N VAL A 480 -6.25 -16.29 8.59
CA VAL A 480 -6.96 -15.77 7.42
C VAL A 480 -8.25 -16.57 7.19
N ASN A 481 -9.39 -16.04 7.66
CA ASN A 481 -10.69 -16.48 7.18
C ASN A 481 -10.81 -16.16 5.67
N PRO A 482 -11.25 -17.11 4.82
CA PRO A 482 -11.51 -16.82 3.41
C PRO A 482 -12.68 -15.81 3.29
N PRO A 483 -12.52 -14.70 2.53
CA PRO A 483 -13.60 -13.73 2.35
C PRO A 483 -14.86 -14.31 1.71
N LYS A 484 -16.03 -13.75 2.06
CA LYS A 484 -17.27 -14.03 1.33
C LYS A 484 -17.19 -13.40 -0.06
N LEU A 485 -17.63 -14.14 -1.08
CA LEU A 485 -17.31 -13.88 -2.50
C LEU A 485 -18.15 -12.78 -3.17
N GLU A 486 -18.89 -11.94 -2.43
CA GLU A 486 -19.90 -11.03 -2.99
C GLU A 486 -19.64 -9.53 -2.75
N GLU A 487 -18.72 -9.15 -1.86
CA GLU A 487 -18.48 -7.73 -1.48
C GLU A 487 -17.38 -7.02 -2.27
N PHE A 488 -16.72 -7.69 -3.23
CA PHE A 488 -15.70 -7.10 -4.11
C PHE A 488 -16.16 -7.03 -5.58
N SER A 489 -17.38 -6.50 -5.80
CA SER A 489 -17.99 -6.31 -7.13
C SER A 489 -17.95 -4.85 -7.61
N GLU A 490 -17.29 -3.94 -6.89
CA GLU A 490 -17.23 -2.51 -7.22
C GLU A 490 -15.96 -2.13 -7.99
N GLU A 491 -16.07 -2.20 -9.31
CA GLU A 491 -15.57 -1.21 -10.29
C GLU A 491 -14.18 -0.60 -10.08
N SER A 492 -13.17 -1.43 -9.79
CA SER A 492 -11.77 -1.04 -10.03
C SER A 492 -11.50 -0.93 -11.53
N GLY A 493 -11.28 0.29 -12.01
CA GLY A 493 -10.90 0.57 -13.40
C GLY A 493 -9.58 -0.10 -13.79
N SER A 494 -9.58 -0.84 -14.89
CA SER A 494 -8.42 -1.52 -15.44
C SER A 494 -7.56 -0.54 -16.24
N ASP A 495 -6.59 0.09 -15.60
CA ASP A 495 -5.62 1.03 -16.20
C ASP A 495 -4.15 0.53 -16.10
N ASP A 496 -3.95 -0.78 -15.88
CA ASP A 496 -2.68 -1.47 -16.14
C ASP A 496 -2.53 -1.72 -17.67
N ASP A 497 -2.05 -0.72 -18.42
CA ASP A 497 -1.65 -0.84 -19.84
C ASP A 497 -0.17 -0.39 -20.03
N ASP A 498 0.66 -0.65 -19.00
CA ASP A 498 2.10 -0.29 -18.91
C ASP A 498 3.05 -1.53 -18.95
N ASP A 499 2.54 -2.68 -19.41
CA ASP A 499 3.32 -3.92 -19.61
C ASP A 499 3.96 -3.94 -21.03
N ASP A 500 5.25 -3.57 -21.08
CA ASP A 500 6.26 -3.81 -22.14
C ASP A 500 5.89 -3.59 -23.63
N ALA A 501 6.65 -2.69 -24.28
CA ALA A 501 6.55 -2.34 -25.70
C ALA A 501 7.00 -3.46 -26.67
N LYS A 502 6.24 -4.54 -26.77
CA LYS A 502 6.41 -5.63 -27.76
C LYS A 502 5.27 -5.64 -28.78
N PRO A 503 5.53 -5.69 -30.10
CA PRO A 503 4.48 -5.70 -31.10
C PRO A 503 3.65 -6.99 -31.02
N LEU A 504 2.34 -6.85 -30.73
CA LEU A 504 1.40 -7.96 -30.63
C LEU A 504 1.27 -8.72 -31.97
N THR A 505 1.11 -10.04 -31.91
CA THR A 505 0.88 -10.84 -33.10
C THR A 505 -0.53 -10.65 -33.67
N ARG A 506 -0.69 -10.94 -34.96
CA ARG A 506 -1.95 -10.76 -35.72
C ARG A 506 -3.16 -11.48 -35.10
N ASP A 507 -2.96 -12.64 -34.48
CA ASP A 507 -4.05 -13.41 -33.88
C ASP A 507 -4.31 -13.02 -32.41
N GLU A 508 -3.31 -12.55 -31.66
CA GLU A 508 -3.54 -11.85 -30.38
C GLU A 508 -4.38 -10.57 -30.59
N LEU A 509 -4.06 -9.81 -31.65
CA LEU A 509 -4.80 -8.60 -32.00
C LEU A 509 -6.27 -8.90 -32.36
N LYS A 510 -6.52 -9.96 -33.15
CA LYS A 510 -7.88 -10.47 -33.39
C LYS A 510 -8.58 -10.86 -32.09
N ASN A 511 -7.93 -11.62 -31.22
CA ASN A 511 -8.54 -12.13 -29.99
C ASN A 511 -8.89 -10.98 -29.01
N ARG A 512 -7.99 -10.00 -28.82
CA ARG A 512 -8.32 -8.74 -28.09
C ARG A 512 -9.52 -8.02 -28.76
N THR A 513 -9.59 -7.97 -30.09
CA THR A 513 -10.69 -7.33 -30.82
C THR A 513 -12.03 -8.05 -30.65
N PHE A 514 -12.08 -9.38 -30.81
CA PHE A 514 -13.28 -10.18 -30.59
C PHE A 514 -13.78 -10.09 -29.14
N ALA A 515 -12.88 -10.17 -28.16
CA ALA A 515 -13.24 -9.98 -26.75
C ALA A 515 -13.85 -8.58 -26.49
N ARG A 516 -13.30 -7.52 -27.09
CA ARG A 516 -13.83 -6.14 -26.97
C ARG A 516 -15.18 -5.97 -27.66
N ILE A 517 -15.45 -6.71 -28.75
CA ILE A 517 -16.74 -6.75 -29.43
C ILE A 517 -17.80 -7.47 -28.57
N HIS A 518 -17.48 -8.65 -28.03
CA HIS A 518 -18.39 -9.40 -27.14
C HIS A 518 -18.74 -8.59 -25.88
N LYS A 519 -17.74 -8.00 -25.19
CA LYS A 519 -17.98 -7.17 -24.00
C LYS A 519 -18.88 -5.96 -24.30
N ARG A 520 -18.81 -5.39 -25.51
CA ARG A 520 -19.73 -4.32 -25.98
C ARG A 520 -21.13 -4.82 -26.37
N ALA A 521 -21.27 -6.09 -26.78
CA ALA A 521 -22.57 -6.69 -27.07
C ALA A 521 -23.34 -6.96 -25.77
N ASP A 522 -22.68 -7.54 -24.76
CA ASP A 522 -23.29 -7.86 -23.47
C ASP A 522 -23.77 -6.59 -22.74
N GLN A 523 -22.97 -5.53 -22.73
CA GLN A 523 -23.35 -4.22 -22.17
C GLN A 523 -24.56 -3.58 -22.87
N LYS A 524 -24.81 -3.87 -24.16
CA LYS A 524 -26.03 -3.43 -24.85
C LYS A 524 -27.26 -4.29 -24.51
N SER A 525 -27.07 -5.53 -24.07
CA SER A 525 -28.18 -6.41 -23.67
C SER A 525 -28.77 -6.03 -22.31
N THR A 526 -27.91 -5.71 -21.33
CA THR A 526 -28.31 -5.40 -19.95
C THR A 526 -29.07 -4.06 -19.86
N GLY A 527 -28.64 -3.04 -20.61
CA GLY A 527 -29.29 -1.73 -20.65
C GLY A 527 -30.76 -1.75 -21.10
N LYS A 528 -31.20 -2.76 -21.86
CA LYS A 528 -32.60 -2.84 -22.33
C LYS A 528 -33.59 -3.36 -21.28
N LYS A 529 -33.16 -4.09 -20.24
CA LYS A 529 -34.10 -4.66 -19.24
C LYS A 529 -34.56 -3.65 -18.17
N LYS A 530 -33.84 -2.55 -17.94
CA LYS A 530 -34.12 -1.57 -16.87
C LYS A 530 -35.13 -0.45 -17.24
N LYS A 531 -35.82 -0.53 -18.38
CA LYS A 531 -36.83 0.47 -18.83
C LYS A 531 -38.21 -0.11 -19.17
N GLY A 532 -38.52 -1.32 -18.69
CA GLY A 532 -39.78 -2.02 -18.92
C GLY A 532 -40.45 -2.46 -17.62
N GLY A 533 -40.93 -1.51 -16.82
CA GLY A 533 -41.69 -1.74 -15.59
C GLY A 533 -42.38 -0.44 -15.17
N ARG A 534 -43.71 -0.47 -15.12
CA ARG A 534 -44.61 0.65 -14.80
C ARG A 534 -45.79 0.10 -14.00
#